data_AF-A0A5C9CIH1-F1
#
_entry.id   AF-A0A5C9CIH1-F1
#
_cell.length_a   1.000
_cell.length_b   1.000
_cell.length_c   1.000
_cell.angle_alpha   90.00
_cell.angle_beta   90.00
_cell.angle_gamma   90.00
#
_symmetry.space_group_name_H-M   'P 1'
#
loop_
_entity.id
_entity.type
_entity.pdbx_description
1 polymer ?
#
loop_
_entity_poly.entity_id
_entity_poly.type
_entity_poly.pdbx_seq_one_letter_code
_entity_poly.pdbx_strand_id
1 'polypeptide(L)'
;MKNPANTPRQTGKSSSAKRVTELFHLILENDNISQSTRIWLARLQGPVTQIASSDPLGFSDKNHPARSFISTLAAYASGQGEFGMPGDLLEKEIERLVLLIERFPVADHQVFEWADKELATFIETHRVHPACTDGSPEQQKLQETLTVQYQATLLDKLSTSPAENAVRNFLTQVWAPILAAHAAHKGEEHPDTLKFKHLATELIRINTALLRRRERKQAMGQVPQLVTQLRQGMSWMGLPKQDQDRYIQEIGHNLSDAFLTEHAPAATSLLKTERRSAQRK
;
A
#
# COMPACT_ATOMS: atom_id res chain seq x y z
N MET A 1 41.43 -2.77 -57.96
CA MET A 1 41.65 -3.15 -56.55
C MET A 1 40.44 -2.67 -55.75
N LYS A 2 39.79 -3.59 -55.03
CA LYS A 2 38.59 -3.35 -54.22
C LYS A 2 38.93 -2.49 -53.00
N ASN A 3 38.06 -1.56 -52.64
CA ASN A 3 37.67 -1.37 -51.24
C ASN A 3 36.21 -0.87 -51.18
N PRO A 4 35.27 -1.63 -50.56
CA PRO A 4 33.85 -1.34 -50.61
C PRO A 4 33.35 -0.53 -49.39
N ALA A 5 32.39 0.36 -49.64
CA ALA A 5 31.27 0.70 -48.77
C ALA A 5 31.52 0.81 -47.25
N ASN A 6 32.04 1.95 -46.79
CA ASN A 6 31.77 2.37 -45.41
C ASN A 6 30.29 2.79 -45.33
N THR A 7 29.49 1.93 -44.71
CA THR A 7 28.03 1.90 -44.79
C THR A 7 27.41 2.96 -43.85
N PRO A 8 26.36 3.71 -44.23
CA PRO A 8 25.66 4.68 -43.36
C PRO A 8 25.05 4.07 -42.07
N ARG A 9 25.04 2.73 -41.94
CA ARG A 9 24.65 2.01 -40.72
C ARG A 9 25.59 2.19 -39.53
N GLN A 10 26.88 2.49 -39.73
CA GLN A 10 27.83 2.63 -38.60
C GLN A 10 27.74 4.00 -37.90
N THR A 11 27.42 5.07 -38.63
CA THR A 11 27.29 6.42 -38.07
C THR A 11 26.05 6.55 -37.18
N GLY A 12 24.93 5.91 -37.56
CA GLY A 12 23.71 5.85 -36.76
C GLY A 12 23.89 5.12 -35.41
N LYS A 13 24.59 3.98 -35.42
CA LYS A 13 24.91 3.21 -34.19
C LYS A 13 25.84 3.95 -33.24
N SER A 14 26.82 4.68 -33.76
CA SER A 14 27.72 5.51 -32.94
C SER A 14 26.99 6.70 -32.32
N SER A 15 26.00 7.27 -33.02
CA SER A 15 25.20 8.39 -32.51
C SER A 15 24.24 7.96 -31.40
N SER A 16 23.61 6.79 -31.51
CA SER A 16 22.69 6.29 -30.47
C SER A 16 23.42 5.87 -29.20
N ALA A 17 24.56 5.18 -29.31
CA ALA A 17 25.40 4.84 -28.15
C ALA A 17 25.88 6.09 -27.38
N LYS A 18 26.29 7.16 -28.07
CA LYS A 18 26.67 8.43 -27.43
C LYS A 18 25.53 9.05 -26.63
N ARG A 19 24.30 9.05 -27.17
CA ARG A 19 23.11 9.56 -26.49
C ARG A 19 22.77 8.75 -25.24
N VAL A 20 22.95 7.43 -25.29
CA VAL A 20 22.78 6.57 -24.11
C VAL A 20 23.80 6.94 -23.04
N THR A 21 25.08 7.07 -23.40
CA THR A 21 26.13 7.47 -22.46
C THR A 21 25.84 8.83 -21.81
N GLU A 22 25.43 9.83 -22.59
CA GLU A 22 25.09 11.16 -22.09
C GLU A 22 23.88 11.13 -21.14
N LEU A 23 22.85 10.34 -21.47
CA LEU A 23 21.68 10.14 -20.60
C LEU A 23 22.05 9.53 -19.26
N PHE A 24 22.85 8.46 -19.26
CA PHE A 24 23.28 7.82 -18.01
C PHE A 24 24.21 8.71 -17.19
N HIS A 25 25.06 9.51 -17.84
CA HIS A 25 25.90 10.47 -17.14
C HIS A 25 25.07 11.47 -16.34
N LEU A 26 24.06 12.10 -16.96
CA LEU A 26 23.16 13.05 -16.29
C LEU A 26 22.40 12.45 -15.11
N ILE A 27 22.00 11.18 -15.22
CA ILE A 27 21.27 10.48 -14.14
C ILE A 27 22.22 10.13 -13.00
N LEU A 28 23.40 9.60 -13.29
CA LEU A 28 24.34 9.14 -12.27
C LEU A 28 25.08 10.28 -11.57
N GLU A 29 25.12 11.48 -12.16
CA GLU A 29 25.63 12.70 -11.49
C GLU A 29 24.65 13.29 -10.48
N ASN A 30 23.40 12.82 -10.41
CA ASN A 30 22.42 13.33 -9.45
C ASN A 30 22.78 12.90 -8.01
N ASP A 31 23.12 13.88 -7.17
CA ASP A 31 23.53 13.67 -5.77
C ASP A 31 22.43 13.10 -4.87
N ASN A 32 21.15 13.23 -5.26
CA ASN A 32 20.03 12.70 -4.49
C ASN A 32 19.87 11.18 -4.61
N ILE A 33 20.62 10.51 -5.51
CA ILE A 33 20.55 9.06 -5.70
C ILE A 33 21.57 8.36 -4.81
N SER A 34 21.12 7.35 -4.03
CA SER A 34 22.00 6.53 -3.18
C SER A 34 23.10 5.83 -4.00
N GLN A 35 24.26 5.62 -3.37
CA GLN A 35 25.40 4.96 -4.02
C GLN A 35 25.04 3.56 -4.52
N SER A 36 24.27 2.79 -3.75
CA SER A 36 23.82 1.45 -4.13
C SER A 36 22.88 1.49 -5.34
N THR A 37 21.93 2.43 -5.39
CA THR A 37 21.00 2.57 -6.52
C THR A 37 21.73 2.98 -7.80
N ARG A 38 22.78 3.82 -7.71
CA ARG A 38 23.61 4.18 -8.88
C ARG A 38 24.26 2.97 -9.54
N ILE A 39 24.68 1.97 -8.76
CA ILE A 39 25.28 0.74 -9.30
C ILE A 39 24.26 0.00 -10.17
N TRP A 40 23.02 -0.12 -9.69
CA TRP A 40 21.95 -0.78 -10.43
C TRP A 40 21.55 -0.02 -11.70
N LEU A 41 21.45 1.31 -11.61
CA LEU A 41 21.19 2.15 -12.79
C LEU A 41 22.32 2.02 -13.82
N ALA A 42 23.58 2.06 -13.41
CA ALA A 42 24.72 1.92 -14.33
C ALA A 42 24.70 0.60 -15.10
N ARG A 43 24.23 -0.50 -14.48
CA ARG A 43 24.09 -1.81 -15.13
C ARG A 43 23.11 -1.82 -16.29
N LEU A 44 22.09 -0.95 -16.28
CA LEU A 44 21.15 -0.81 -17.39
C LEU A 44 21.78 -0.20 -18.66
N GLN A 45 22.95 0.43 -18.56
CA GLN A 45 23.60 1.05 -19.73
C GLN A 45 23.86 0.04 -20.85
N GLY A 46 24.26 -1.19 -20.52
CA GLY A 46 24.49 -2.26 -21.50
C GLY A 46 23.22 -2.64 -22.27
N PRO A 47 22.16 -3.12 -21.57
CA PRO A 47 20.87 -3.44 -22.19
C PRO A 47 20.27 -2.29 -23.01
N VAL A 48 20.38 -1.05 -22.53
CA VAL A 48 19.82 0.13 -23.22
C VAL A 48 20.62 0.47 -24.47
N THR A 49 21.95 0.31 -24.44
CA THR A 49 22.80 0.50 -25.63
C THR A 49 22.47 -0.54 -26.71
N GLN A 50 22.13 -1.77 -26.32
CA GLN A 50 21.71 -2.82 -27.25
C GLN A 50 20.39 -2.46 -27.96
N ILE A 51 19.40 -1.92 -27.24
CA ILE A 51 18.15 -1.45 -27.83
C ILE A 51 18.38 -0.24 -28.72
N ALA A 52 19.13 0.76 -28.24
CA ALA A 52 19.45 1.96 -29.03
C ALA A 52 20.26 1.63 -30.30
N SER A 53 20.97 0.50 -30.33
CA SER A 53 21.67 0.00 -31.51
C SER A 53 20.77 -0.79 -32.47
N SER A 54 19.72 -1.41 -31.95
CA SER A 54 18.72 -2.18 -32.70
C SER A 54 17.66 -1.27 -33.33
N ASP A 55 17.22 -0.24 -32.60
CA ASP A 55 16.30 0.81 -33.08
C ASP A 55 16.82 2.24 -32.76
N PRO A 56 17.75 2.78 -33.57
CA PRO A 56 18.31 4.11 -33.35
C PRO A 56 17.31 5.26 -33.55
N LEU A 57 16.31 5.07 -34.43
CA LEU A 57 15.32 6.10 -34.75
C LEU A 57 14.26 6.18 -33.67
N GLY A 58 13.70 5.04 -33.22
CA GLY A 58 12.73 5.00 -32.14
C GLY A 58 13.32 5.47 -30.80
N PHE A 59 14.58 5.12 -30.49
CA PHE A 59 15.23 5.59 -29.26
C PHE A 59 15.44 7.11 -29.19
N SER A 60 15.32 7.82 -30.32
CA SER A 60 15.38 9.29 -30.31
C SER A 60 14.14 9.92 -29.66
N ASP A 61 13.00 9.22 -29.69
CA ASP A 61 11.77 9.64 -29.00
C ASP A 61 11.97 9.60 -27.49
N LYS A 62 11.37 10.56 -26.77
CA LYS A 62 11.31 10.58 -25.31
C LYS A 62 10.35 9.51 -24.78
N ASN A 63 9.34 9.14 -25.57
CA ASN A 63 8.33 8.13 -25.21
C ASN A 63 8.80 6.68 -25.43
N HIS A 64 10.06 6.48 -25.84
CA HIS A 64 10.60 5.14 -26.03
C HIS A 64 10.57 4.37 -24.69
N PRO A 65 10.06 3.12 -24.63
CA PRO A 65 9.86 2.38 -23.37
C PRO A 65 11.10 2.31 -22.48
N ALA A 66 12.27 2.05 -23.07
CA ALA A 66 13.53 2.04 -22.32
C ALA A 66 13.88 3.40 -21.69
N ARG A 67 13.56 4.53 -22.35
CA ARG A 67 13.81 5.87 -21.78
C ARG A 67 12.79 6.20 -20.71
N SER A 68 11.52 5.87 -20.95
CA SER A 68 10.45 6.01 -19.94
C SER A 68 10.83 5.29 -18.66
N PHE A 69 11.15 4.00 -18.76
CA PHE A 69 11.56 3.18 -17.61
C PHE A 69 12.74 3.78 -16.82
N ILE A 70 13.78 4.24 -17.52
CA ILE A 70 14.95 4.86 -16.87
C ILE A 70 14.58 6.20 -16.20
N SER A 71 13.79 7.04 -16.88
CA SER A 71 13.32 8.31 -16.32
C SER A 71 12.46 8.11 -15.08
N THR A 72 11.55 7.13 -15.13
CA THR A 72 10.73 6.67 -14.02
C THR A 72 11.62 6.23 -12.85
N LEU A 73 12.56 5.31 -13.07
CA LEU A 73 13.51 4.86 -12.06
C LEU A 73 14.34 6.00 -11.46
N ALA A 74 14.84 6.92 -12.28
CA ALA A 74 15.63 8.05 -11.83
C ALA A 74 14.81 9.03 -10.96
N ALA A 75 13.54 9.26 -11.32
CA ALA A 75 12.63 10.08 -10.51
C ALA A 75 12.41 9.44 -9.12
N TYR A 76 12.11 8.14 -9.08
CA TYR A 76 11.93 7.40 -7.83
C TYR A 76 13.21 7.35 -6.98
N ALA A 77 14.35 7.05 -7.61
CA ALA A 77 15.64 6.95 -6.94
C ALA A 77 16.15 8.28 -6.38
N SER A 78 15.77 9.41 -6.98
CA SER A 78 16.12 10.76 -6.52
C SER A 78 15.13 11.35 -5.50
N GLY A 79 14.10 10.59 -5.12
CA GLY A 79 13.05 11.05 -4.21
C GLY A 79 12.09 12.07 -4.83
N GLN A 80 12.15 12.30 -6.15
CA GLN A 80 11.20 13.14 -6.88
C GLN A 80 9.85 12.40 -6.98
N GLY A 81 9.06 12.52 -5.91
CA GLY A 81 7.66 12.12 -5.87
C GLY A 81 7.14 11.52 -4.55
N GLU A 82 7.80 11.80 -3.41
CA GLU A 82 7.20 11.64 -2.06
C GLU A 82 6.37 10.36 -1.89
N PHE A 83 7.00 9.20 -2.12
CA PHE A 83 6.29 7.92 -2.13
C PHE A 83 6.19 7.25 -0.77
N GLY A 84 6.74 7.90 0.29
CA GLY A 84 6.77 7.43 1.68
C GLY A 84 7.31 6.01 1.88
N MET A 85 7.94 5.43 0.86
CA MET A 85 8.39 4.04 0.86
C MET A 85 9.76 3.93 1.56
N PRO A 86 10.02 2.88 2.36
CA PRO A 86 11.36 2.60 2.85
C PRO A 86 12.34 2.47 1.70
N GLY A 87 13.43 3.26 1.71
CA GLY A 87 14.43 3.28 0.62
C GLY A 87 14.99 1.89 0.29
N ASP A 88 15.21 1.06 1.30
CA ASP A 88 15.71 -0.32 1.15
C ASP A 88 14.76 -1.23 0.36
N LEU A 89 13.44 -0.97 0.42
CA LEU A 89 12.44 -1.77 -0.28
C LEU A 89 12.38 -1.42 -1.76
N LEU A 90 12.47 -0.12 -2.08
CA LEU A 90 12.61 0.35 -3.46
C LEU A 90 13.92 -0.14 -4.07
N GLU A 91 15.04 -0.04 -3.35
CA GLU A 91 16.35 -0.46 -3.85
C GLU A 91 16.37 -1.94 -4.25
N LYS A 92 15.77 -2.82 -3.44
CA LYS A 92 15.65 -4.25 -3.75
C LYS A 92 14.81 -4.52 -4.99
N GLU A 93 13.76 -3.75 -5.22
CA GLU A 93 12.94 -3.90 -6.42
C GLU A 93 13.68 -3.42 -7.67
N ILE A 94 14.42 -2.31 -7.57
CA ILE A 94 15.30 -1.85 -8.65
C ILE A 94 16.32 -2.94 -8.99
N GLU A 95 17.00 -3.50 -7.98
CA GLU A 95 17.91 -4.64 -8.16
C GLU A 95 17.24 -5.80 -8.91
N ARG A 96 16.06 -6.23 -8.45
CA ARG A 96 15.31 -7.35 -9.05
C ARG A 96 14.99 -7.11 -10.52
N LEU A 97 14.48 -5.93 -10.86
CA LEU A 97 14.12 -5.56 -12.23
C LEU A 97 15.35 -5.49 -13.13
N VAL A 98 16.44 -4.88 -12.66
CA VAL A 98 17.70 -4.79 -13.41
C VAL A 98 18.27 -6.18 -13.71
N LEU A 99 18.36 -7.05 -12.70
CA LEU A 99 18.84 -8.42 -12.88
C LEU A 99 17.96 -9.23 -13.83
N LEU A 100 16.65 -8.98 -13.82
CA LEU A 100 15.73 -9.66 -14.72
C LEU A 100 15.88 -9.18 -16.17
N ILE A 101 16.05 -7.88 -16.39
CA ILE A 101 16.33 -7.30 -17.71
C ILE A 101 17.64 -7.86 -18.28
N GLU A 102 18.69 -7.96 -17.46
CA GLU A 102 19.99 -8.53 -17.88
C GLU A 102 19.89 -10.00 -18.31
N ARG A 103 18.90 -10.74 -17.81
CA ARG A 103 18.72 -12.15 -18.17
C ARG A 103 18.11 -12.34 -19.57
N PHE A 104 17.60 -11.28 -20.20
CA PHE A 104 17.10 -11.33 -21.57
C PHE A 104 18.24 -11.09 -22.58
N PRO A 105 18.67 -12.11 -23.35
CA PRO A 105 19.81 -12.00 -24.27
C PRO A 105 19.54 -11.05 -25.46
N VAL A 106 18.27 -10.85 -25.79
CA VAL A 106 17.80 -9.82 -26.72
C VAL A 106 16.75 -9.02 -25.99
N ALA A 107 17.17 -7.99 -25.25
CA ALA A 107 16.23 -7.06 -24.68
C ALA A 107 15.49 -6.35 -25.82
N ASP A 108 14.20 -6.60 -25.94
CA ASP A 108 13.31 -5.88 -26.85
C ASP A 108 12.55 -4.79 -26.06
N HIS A 109 11.96 -3.82 -26.76
CA HIS A 109 11.15 -2.76 -26.17
C HIS A 109 10.07 -3.29 -25.22
N GLN A 110 9.51 -4.47 -25.51
CA GLN A 110 8.52 -5.16 -24.66
C GLN A 110 9.04 -5.50 -23.25
N VAL A 111 10.32 -5.82 -23.09
CA VAL A 111 10.91 -6.12 -21.78
C VAL A 111 10.90 -4.87 -20.90
N PHE A 112 11.18 -3.71 -21.47
CA PHE A 112 11.15 -2.43 -20.77
C PHE A 112 9.72 -1.96 -20.49
N GLU A 113 8.77 -2.18 -21.40
CA GLU A 113 7.35 -1.92 -21.13
C GLU A 113 6.81 -2.78 -19.99
N TRP A 114 7.20 -4.06 -19.96
CA TRP A 114 6.83 -4.96 -18.88
C TRP A 114 7.45 -4.51 -17.55
N ALA A 115 8.74 -4.16 -17.54
CA ALA A 115 9.43 -3.70 -16.35
C ALA A 115 8.84 -2.38 -15.80
N ASP A 116 8.45 -1.46 -16.69
CA ASP A 116 7.81 -0.19 -16.30
C ASP A 116 6.42 -0.41 -15.69
N LYS A 117 5.62 -1.32 -16.26
CA LYS A 117 4.31 -1.72 -15.67
C LYS A 117 4.47 -2.40 -14.32
N GLU A 118 5.44 -3.29 -14.20
CA GLU A 118 5.74 -4.01 -12.96
C GLU A 118 6.18 -3.03 -11.87
N LEU A 119 7.08 -2.10 -12.21
CA LEU A 119 7.53 -1.04 -11.32
C LEU A 119 6.37 -0.13 -10.88
N ALA A 120 5.53 0.31 -11.82
CA ALA A 120 4.35 1.13 -11.50
C ALA A 120 3.39 0.40 -10.55
N THR A 121 3.17 -0.90 -10.76
CA THR A 121 2.32 -1.75 -9.91
C THR A 121 2.94 -1.92 -8.52
N PHE A 122 4.25 -2.15 -8.45
CA PHE A 122 4.99 -2.27 -7.19
C PHE A 122 4.86 -0.98 -6.37
N ILE A 123 5.04 0.17 -7.02
CA ILE A 123 4.99 1.47 -6.38
C ILE A 123 3.58 1.76 -5.90
N GLU A 124 2.55 1.55 -6.71
CA GLU A 124 1.17 1.73 -6.25
C GLU A 124 0.82 0.82 -5.07
N THR A 125 1.38 -0.40 -5.03
CA THR A 125 1.16 -1.36 -3.94
C THR A 125 1.86 -0.95 -2.64
N HIS A 126 3.04 -0.34 -2.73
CA HIS A 126 3.91 -0.05 -1.58
C HIS A 126 4.04 1.43 -1.27
N ARG A 127 3.32 2.30 -1.99
CA ARG A 127 3.28 3.73 -1.73
C ARG A 127 2.65 3.95 -0.36
N VAL A 128 3.43 4.54 0.53
CA VAL A 128 2.89 5.13 1.75
C VAL A 128 2.37 6.50 1.33
N HIS A 129 1.06 6.70 1.48
CA HIS A 129 0.48 7.99 1.16
C HIS A 129 1.04 9.07 2.13
N PRO A 130 1.36 10.27 1.61
CA PRO A 130 2.05 11.35 2.34
C PRO A 130 1.27 11.93 3.54
N ALA A 131 0.04 11.45 3.78
CA ALA A 131 -0.81 11.93 4.87
C ALA A 131 -0.30 11.57 6.28
N CYS A 132 0.80 10.83 6.40
CA CYS A 132 1.37 10.42 7.69
C CYS A 132 2.58 11.25 8.13
N THR A 133 3.25 12.00 7.23
CA THR A 133 4.52 12.67 7.56
C THR A 133 4.71 14.08 6.99
N ASP A 134 3.95 14.47 5.95
CA ASP A 134 4.30 15.67 5.15
C ASP A 134 3.35 16.86 5.40
N GLY A 135 2.45 16.74 6.36
CA GLY A 135 1.59 17.85 6.78
C GLY A 135 2.39 18.98 7.42
N SER A 136 1.93 20.22 7.22
CA SER A 136 2.48 21.37 7.95
C SER A 136 2.43 21.14 9.47
N PRO A 137 3.27 21.80 10.28
CA PRO A 137 3.20 21.67 11.74
C PRO A 137 1.80 21.94 12.31
N GLU A 138 1.02 22.80 11.66
CA GLU A 138 -0.37 23.06 12.02
C GLU A 138 -1.29 21.87 11.72
N GLN A 139 -1.10 21.19 10.58
CA GLN A 139 -1.87 19.99 10.22
C GLN A 139 -1.54 18.82 11.15
N GLN A 140 -0.28 18.66 11.54
CA GLN A 140 0.13 17.64 12.51
C GLN A 140 -0.53 17.87 13.87
N LYS A 141 -0.51 19.11 14.37
CA LYS A 141 -1.17 19.47 15.64
C LYS A 141 -2.69 19.30 15.59
N LEU A 142 -3.31 19.63 14.45
CA LEU A 142 -4.73 19.40 14.22
C LEU A 142 -5.05 17.91 14.22
N GLN A 143 -4.24 17.09 13.54
CA GLN A 143 -4.38 15.64 13.53
C GLN A 143 -4.27 15.02 14.93
N GLU A 144 -3.32 15.44 15.76
CA GLU A 144 -3.20 14.98 17.15
C GLU A 144 -4.48 15.28 17.95
N THR A 145 -5.00 16.51 17.82
CA THR A 145 -6.24 16.95 18.48
C THR A 145 -7.45 16.13 18.02
N LEU A 146 -7.60 15.97 16.70
CA LEU A 146 -8.67 15.17 16.10
C LEU A 146 -8.57 13.69 16.47
N THR A 147 -7.36 13.15 16.63
CA THR A 147 -7.16 11.76 17.04
C THR A 147 -7.78 11.52 18.42
N VAL A 148 -7.49 12.39 19.38
CA VAL A 148 -8.07 12.31 20.74
C VAL A 148 -9.60 12.45 20.69
N GLN A 149 -10.11 13.40 19.90
CA GLN A 149 -11.56 13.62 19.75
C GLN A 149 -12.26 12.40 19.14
N TYR A 150 -11.70 11.83 18.07
CA TYR A 150 -12.26 10.65 17.42
C TYR A 150 -12.14 9.40 18.31
N GLN A 151 -11.04 9.22 19.04
CA GLN A 151 -10.92 8.16 20.04
C GLN A 151 -12.04 8.25 21.10
N ALA A 152 -12.26 9.43 21.68
CA ALA A 152 -13.33 9.64 22.66
C ALA A 152 -14.71 9.35 22.06
N THR A 153 -14.98 9.84 20.85
CA THR A 153 -16.24 9.62 20.13
C THR A 153 -16.48 8.12 19.85
N LEU A 154 -15.45 7.40 19.42
CA LEU A 154 -15.57 5.96 19.14
C LEU A 154 -15.74 5.16 20.43
N LEU A 155 -15.04 5.52 21.51
CA LEU A 155 -15.21 4.90 22.82
C LEU A 155 -16.62 5.08 23.37
N ASP A 156 -17.21 6.28 23.21
CA ASP A 156 -18.59 6.57 23.60
C ASP A 156 -19.57 5.68 22.83
N LYS A 157 -19.42 5.57 21.51
CA LYS A 157 -20.25 4.66 20.69
C LYS A 157 -20.10 3.19 21.10
N LEU A 158 -18.90 2.77 21.53
CA LEU A 158 -18.62 1.41 22.00
C LEU A 158 -19.10 1.14 23.44
N SER A 159 -19.42 2.17 24.24
CA SER A 159 -19.81 2.01 25.65
C SER A 159 -21.16 1.30 25.84
N THR A 160 -21.98 1.24 24.78
CA THR A 160 -23.31 0.64 24.76
C THR A 160 -23.33 -0.88 24.57
N SER A 161 -22.16 -1.51 24.36
CA SER A 161 -22.03 -2.95 24.13
C SER A 161 -20.76 -3.48 24.79
N PRO A 162 -20.70 -4.75 25.22
CA PRO A 162 -19.42 -5.42 25.45
C PRO A 162 -18.71 -5.59 24.11
N ALA A 163 -18.10 -4.51 23.62
CA ALA A 163 -17.14 -4.60 22.54
C ALA A 163 -15.92 -5.30 23.11
N GLU A 164 -15.61 -6.48 22.56
CA GLU A 164 -14.40 -7.20 22.91
C GLU A 164 -13.16 -6.35 22.60
N ASN A 165 -12.09 -6.61 23.35
CA ASN A 165 -10.91 -5.74 23.39
C ASN A 165 -10.29 -5.47 22.01
N ALA A 166 -10.37 -6.41 21.06
CA ALA A 166 -9.73 -6.26 19.75
C ALA A 166 -10.37 -5.18 18.87
N VAL A 167 -11.71 -5.15 18.75
CA VAL A 167 -12.42 -4.12 17.95
C VAL A 167 -12.24 -2.75 18.58
N ARG A 168 -12.31 -2.66 19.92
CA ARG A 168 -12.06 -1.41 20.65
C ARG A 168 -10.63 -0.90 20.44
N ASN A 169 -9.65 -1.77 20.55
CA ASN A 169 -8.24 -1.42 20.36
C ASN A 169 -7.99 -0.98 18.91
N PHE A 170 -8.52 -1.69 17.93
CA PHE A 170 -8.39 -1.30 16.53
C PHE A 170 -9.00 0.08 16.26
N LEU A 171 -10.24 0.30 16.69
CA LEU A 171 -10.93 1.58 16.44
C LEU A 171 -10.22 2.76 17.07
N THR A 172 -9.64 2.59 18.26
CA THR A 172 -8.98 3.70 18.98
C THR A 172 -7.52 3.88 18.59
N GLN A 173 -6.75 2.81 18.43
CA GLN A 173 -5.30 2.89 18.20
C GLN A 173 -4.92 2.94 16.72
N VAL A 174 -5.79 2.46 15.81
CA VAL A 174 -5.50 2.42 14.37
C VAL A 174 -6.47 3.31 13.61
N TRP A 175 -7.78 3.09 13.78
CA TRP A 175 -8.77 3.75 12.93
C TRP A 175 -8.97 5.25 13.25
N ALA A 176 -8.93 5.64 14.53
CA ALA A 176 -9.05 7.04 14.91
C ALA A 176 -7.90 7.92 14.38
N PRO A 177 -6.63 7.50 14.44
CA PRO A 177 -5.55 8.18 13.73
C PRO A 177 -5.80 8.31 12.22
N ILE A 178 -6.34 7.27 11.55
CA ILE A 178 -6.62 7.29 10.10
C ILE A 178 -7.67 8.35 9.78
N LEU A 179 -8.73 8.39 10.57
CA LEU A 179 -9.77 9.41 10.46
C LEU A 179 -9.23 10.82 10.68
N ALA A 180 -8.42 11.00 11.72
CA ALA A 180 -7.84 12.29 12.07
C ALA A 180 -6.88 12.80 11.00
N ALA A 181 -6.01 11.93 10.47
CA ALA A 181 -5.13 12.26 9.37
C ALA A 181 -5.93 12.67 8.13
N HIS A 182 -6.95 11.90 7.76
CA HIS A 182 -7.76 12.21 6.58
C HIS A 182 -8.54 13.54 6.74
N ALA A 183 -9.08 13.78 7.94
CA ALA A 183 -9.75 15.03 8.30
C ALA A 183 -8.81 16.25 8.31
N ALA A 184 -7.59 16.11 8.85
CA ALA A 184 -6.61 17.19 8.88
C ALA A 184 -6.09 17.56 7.49
N HIS A 185 -5.98 16.59 6.57
CA HIS A 185 -5.46 16.81 5.22
C HIS A 185 -6.52 17.27 4.23
N LYS A 186 -7.73 16.67 4.25
CA LYS A 186 -8.78 16.96 3.25
C LYS A 186 -9.99 17.70 3.81
N GLY A 187 -10.08 17.87 5.12
CA GLY A 187 -11.24 18.43 5.81
C GLY A 187 -12.20 17.37 6.34
N GLU A 188 -12.95 17.74 7.38
CA GLU A 188 -13.88 16.85 8.09
C GLU A 188 -15.11 16.43 7.27
N GLU A 189 -15.54 17.29 6.35
CA GLU A 189 -16.72 17.14 5.49
C GLU A 189 -16.38 16.54 4.10
N HIS A 190 -15.09 16.22 3.87
CA HIS A 190 -14.69 15.63 2.60
C HIS A 190 -15.38 14.27 2.39
N PRO A 191 -15.86 13.93 1.18
CA PRO A 191 -16.58 12.68 0.92
C PRO A 191 -15.88 11.42 1.44
N ASP A 192 -14.55 11.35 1.28
CA ASP A 192 -13.77 10.22 1.79
C ASP A 192 -13.64 10.21 3.33
N THR A 193 -13.56 11.37 3.99
CA THR A 193 -13.58 11.46 5.46
C THR A 193 -14.91 10.94 6.00
N LEU A 194 -16.02 11.34 5.36
CA LEU A 194 -17.37 10.86 5.71
C LEU A 194 -17.51 9.35 5.48
N LYS A 195 -16.96 8.82 4.37
CA LYS A 195 -16.91 7.36 4.14
C LYS A 195 -16.16 6.66 5.28
N PHE A 196 -15.01 7.15 5.71
CA PHE A 196 -14.26 6.51 6.80
C PHE A 196 -14.99 6.60 8.15
N LYS A 197 -15.67 7.73 8.45
CA LYS A 197 -16.54 7.86 9.63
C LYS A 197 -17.69 6.82 9.58
N HIS A 198 -18.26 6.61 8.40
CA HIS A 198 -19.28 5.57 8.17
C HIS A 198 -18.72 4.16 8.38
N LEU A 199 -17.52 3.84 7.87
CA LEU A 199 -16.88 2.53 8.07
C LEU A 199 -16.68 2.19 9.55
N ALA A 200 -16.26 3.15 10.37
CA ALA A 200 -16.14 2.95 11.81
C ALA A 200 -17.49 2.58 12.44
N THR A 201 -18.56 3.27 12.02
CA THR A 201 -19.91 3.03 12.51
C THR A 201 -20.43 1.66 12.04
N GLU A 202 -20.13 1.26 10.81
CA GLU A 202 -20.48 -0.07 10.28
C GLU A 202 -19.74 -1.20 11.00
N LEU A 203 -18.45 -1.03 11.34
CA LEU A 203 -17.71 -2.00 12.14
C LEU A 203 -18.36 -2.18 13.52
N ILE A 204 -18.73 -1.08 14.19
CA ILE A 204 -19.45 -1.13 15.48
C ILE A 204 -20.81 -1.84 15.31
N ARG A 205 -21.54 -1.53 14.23
CA ARG A 205 -22.85 -2.14 13.93
C ARG A 205 -22.73 -3.64 13.65
N ILE A 206 -21.76 -4.07 12.86
CA ILE A 206 -21.52 -5.49 12.56
C ILE A 206 -21.12 -6.23 13.83
N ASN A 207 -20.21 -5.66 14.62
CA ASN A 207 -19.81 -6.24 15.90
C ASN A 207 -21.00 -6.43 16.84
N THR A 208 -21.88 -5.43 16.97
CA THR A 208 -23.09 -5.51 17.80
C THR A 208 -24.16 -6.45 17.23
N ALA A 209 -24.31 -6.52 15.90
CA ALA A 209 -25.25 -7.41 15.23
C ALA A 209 -24.85 -8.90 15.33
N LEU A 210 -23.54 -9.21 15.37
CA LEU A 210 -23.07 -10.60 15.54
C LEU A 210 -23.42 -11.16 16.92
N LEU A 211 -23.48 -10.30 17.94
CA LEU A 211 -24.00 -10.63 19.28
C LEU A 211 -25.51 -10.96 19.29
N ARG A 212 -26.24 -10.66 18.20
CA ARG A 212 -27.68 -10.89 18.08
C ARG A 212 -27.98 -12.01 17.08
N ARG A 213 -28.50 -13.14 17.56
CA ARG A 213 -28.83 -14.33 16.73
C ARG A 213 -29.62 -14.02 15.45
N ARG A 214 -30.57 -13.07 15.49
CA ARG A 214 -31.43 -12.72 14.34
C ARG A 214 -30.72 -11.96 13.22
N GLU A 215 -29.73 -11.14 13.56
CA GLU A 215 -29.05 -10.23 12.61
C GLU A 215 -27.72 -10.81 12.09
N ARG A 216 -27.22 -11.88 12.72
CA ARG A 216 -25.91 -12.49 12.47
C ARG A 216 -25.63 -12.90 11.03
N LYS A 217 -26.56 -13.62 10.38
CA LYS A 217 -26.36 -14.11 9.01
C LYS A 217 -26.19 -12.95 8.02
N GLN A 218 -26.94 -11.87 8.22
CA GLN A 218 -26.84 -10.67 7.42
C GLN A 218 -25.52 -9.92 7.70
N ALA A 219 -25.14 -9.80 8.97
CA ALA A 219 -23.89 -9.15 9.36
C ALA A 219 -22.65 -9.86 8.79
N MET A 220 -22.61 -11.21 8.82
CA MET A 220 -21.49 -11.98 8.25
C MET A 220 -21.32 -11.75 6.75
N GLY A 221 -22.41 -11.57 6.00
CA GLY A 221 -22.35 -11.28 4.56
C GLY A 221 -21.68 -9.93 4.24
N GLN A 222 -21.66 -9.00 5.19
CA GLN A 222 -21.10 -7.65 5.01
C GLN A 222 -19.62 -7.56 5.40
N VAL A 223 -19.09 -8.55 6.13
CA VAL A 223 -17.70 -8.57 6.60
C VAL A 223 -16.67 -8.48 5.47
N PRO A 224 -16.78 -9.23 4.34
CA PRO A 224 -15.75 -9.18 3.29
C PRO A 224 -15.59 -7.79 2.67
N GLN A 225 -16.71 -7.08 2.46
CA GLN A 225 -16.70 -5.72 1.95
C GLN A 225 -16.11 -4.75 2.97
N LEU A 226 -16.48 -4.88 4.25
CA LEU A 226 -15.93 -4.05 5.32
C LEU A 226 -14.41 -4.23 5.42
N VAL A 227 -13.90 -5.47 5.42
CA VAL A 227 -12.47 -5.77 5.48
C VAL A 227 -11.72 -5.14 4.31
N THR A 228 -12.29 -5.19 3.11
CA THR A 228 -11.69 -4.56 1.91
C THR A 228 -11.55 -3.05 2.10
N GLN A 229 -12.57 -2.39 2.65
CA GLN A 229 -12.57 -0.95 2.89
C GLN A 229 -11.67 -0.55 4.06
N LEU A 230 -11.57 -1.37 5.12
CA LEU A 230 -10.63 -1.16 6.22
C LEU A 230 -9.18 -1.24 5.73
N ARG A 231 -8.87 -2.21 4.85
CA ARG A 231 -7.55 -2.31 4.22
C ARG A 231 -7.22 -1.09 3.39
N GLN A 232 -8.17 -0.57 2.62
CA GLN A 232 -7.97 0.68 1.87
C GLN A 232 -7.62 1.85 2.80
N GLY A 233 -8.32 2.00 3.93
CA GLY A 233 -8.00 3.04 4.92
C GLY A 233 -6.62 2.87 5.56
N MET A 234 -6.22 1.65 5.90
CA MET A 234 -4.89 1.37 6.47
C MET A 234 -3.77 1.56 5.45
N SER A 235 -3.97 1.12 4.19
CA SER A 235 -3.05 1.39 3.09
C SER A 235 -2.91 2.89 2.83
N TRP A 236 -4.00 3.66 2.96
CA TRP A 236 -3.95 5.12 2.87
C TRP A 236 -3.13 5.77 3.99
N MET A 237 -2.97 5.14 5.14
CA MET A 237 -2.03 5.59 6.18
C MET A 237 -0.61 5.03 5.99
N GLY A 238 -0.42 4.13 5.01
CA GLY A 238 0.86 3.48 4.78
C GLY A 238 1.20 2.35 5.75
N LEU A 239 0.19 1.76 6.42
CA LEU A 239 0.44 0.61 7.28
C LEU A 239 0.96 -0.58 6.43
N PRO A 240 2.07 -1.23 6.83
CA PRO A 240 2.58 -2.41 6.14
C PRO A 240 1.53 -3.52 6.03
N LYS A 241 1.53 -4.25 4.91
CA LYS A 241 0.58 -5.33 4.67
C LYS A 241 0.53 -6.37 5.80
N GLN A 242 1.68 -6.66 6.41
CA GLN A 242 1.78 -7.57 7.55
C GLN A 242 0.97 -7.08 8.77
N ASP A 243 1.03 -5.78 9.07
CA ASP A 243 0.28 -5.18 10.17
C ASP A 243 -1.21 -5.10 9.85
N GLN A 244 -1.56 -4.79 8.59
CA GLN A 244 -2.95 -4.87 8.14
C GLN A 244 -3.52 -6.28 8.32
N ASP A 245 -2.79 -7.31 7.90
CA ASP A 245 -3.21 -8.70 8.04
C ASP A 245 -3.38 -9.09 9.51
N ARG A 246 -2.46 -8.66 10.38
CA ARG A 246 -2.57 -8.87 11.82
C ARG A 246 -3.84 -8.23 12.40
N TYR A 247 -4.10 -6.96 12.14
CA TYR A 247 -5.30 -6.29 12.66
C TYR A 247 -6.60 -6.92 12.13
N ILE A 248 -6.63 -7.27 10.84
CA ILE A 248 -7.80 -7.94 10.25
C ILE A 248 -8.00 -9.34 10.86
N GLN A 249 -6.93 -10.09 11.16
CA GLN A 249 -7.03 -11.37 11.86
C GLN A 249 -7.53 -11.22 13.29
N GLU A 250 -7.00 -10.24 14.05
CA GLU A 250 -7.44 -9.96 15.42
C GLU A 250 -8.93 -9.58 15.46
N ILE A 251 -9.39 -8.72 14.55
CA ILE A 251 -10.82 -8.40 14.39
C ILE A 251 -11.60 -9.63 13.94
N GLY A 252 -11.10 -10.40 12.97
CA GLY A 252 -11.78 -11.59 12.45
C GLY A 252 -11.98 -12.67 13.50
N HIS A 253 -10.97 -12.92 14.34
CA HIS A 253 -11.06 -13.83 15.47
C HIS A 253 -12.09 -13.36 16.48
N ASN A 254 -12.09 -12.05 16.80
CA ASN A 254 -13.08 -11.42 17.66
C ASN A 254 -14.52 -11.65 17.18
N LEU A 255 -14.77 -11.37 15.90
CA LEU A 255 -16.08 -11.54 15.28
C LEU A 255 -16.50 -13.02 15.24
N SER A 256 -15.53 -13.94 15.12
CA SER A 256 -15.76 -15.39 15.13
C SER A 256 -16.00 -15.96 16.53
N ASP A 257 -15.32 -15.43 17.54
CA ASP A 257 -15.51 -15.83 18.94
C ASP A 257 -16.86 -15.34 19.47
N ALA A 258 -17.26 -14.11 19.14
CA ALA A 258 -18.61 -13.62 19.39
C ALA A 258 -19.68 -14.50 18.72
N PHE A 259 -19.38 -15.05 17.54
CA PHE A 259 -20.23 -16.03 16.87
C PHE A 259 -20.32 -17.34 17.65
N LEU A 260 -19.18 -17.92 18.07
CA LEU A 260 -19.09 -19.25 18.70
C LEU A 260 -19.54 -19.26 20.18
N THR A 261 -19.25 -18.22 20.95
CA THR A 261 -19.51 -18.17 22.41
C THR A 261 -21.00 -18.24 22.73
N GLU A 262 -21.89 -17.79 21.83
CA GLU A 262 -23.34 -17.91 22.00
C GLU A 262 -23.94 -19.20 21.41
N HIS A 263 -23.13 -20.00 20.70
CA HIS A 263 -23.48 -21.36 20.27
C HIS A 263 -23.24 -22.40 21.36
N ALA A 264 -22.63 -22.03 22.50
CA ALA A 264 -22.71 -22.85 23.70
C ALA A 264 -24.20 -23.01 24.06
N PRO A 265 -24.78 -24.23 24.06
CA PRO A 265 -26.13 -24.42 24.55
C PRO A 265 -26.16 -23.86 25.97
N ALA A 266 -27.18 -23.07 26.30
CA ALA A 266 -27.44 -22.57 27.65
C ALA A 266 -27.77 -23.76 28.56
N ALA A 267 -26.77 -24.58 28.89
CA ALA A 267 -26.90 -25.77 29.69
C ALA A 267 -26.69 -25.40 31.17
N THR A 268 -27.39 -24.39 31.70
CA THR A 268 -27.49 -24.20 33.15
C THR A 268 -28.67 -23.34 33.60
N SER A 269 -29.91 -23.70 33.23
CA SER A 269 -31.11 -23.19 33.93
C SER A 269 -32.00 -24.27 34.55
N LEU A 270 -31.58 -25.55 34.55
CA LEU A 270 -32.40 -26.67 35.06
C LEU A 270 -31.95 -27.33 36.37
N LEU A 271 -31.04 -26.74 37.17
CA LEU A 271 -30.56 -27.40 38.42
C LEU A 271 -30.61 -26.55 39.70
N LYS A 272 -31.34 -25.43 39.75
CA LYS A 272 -31.51 -24.67 41.02
C LYS A 272 -32.95 -24.50 41.54
N THR A 273 -33.97 -25.01 40.84
CA THR A 273 -35.35 -24.95 41.35
C THR A 273 -35.77 -26.18 42.15
N GLU A 274 -35.06 -27.31 42.08
CA GLU A 274 -35.44 -28.54 42.80
C GLU A 274 -34.79 -28.73 44.18
N ARG A 275 -33.85 -27.88 44.61
CA ARG A 275 -33.25 -28.00 45.96
C ARG A 275 -33.95 -27.21 47.06
N ARG A 276 -35.02 -26.45 46.76
CA ARG A 276 -35.79 -25.72 47.79
C ARG A 276 -37.05 -26.45 48.28
N SER A 277 -37.47 -27.54 47.66
CA SER A 277 -38.64 -28.34 48.07
C SER A 277 -38.29 -29.57 48.92
N ALA A 278 -37.00 -29.93 49.07
CA ALA A 278 -36.58 -31.11 49.85
C ALA A 278 -36.10 -30.82 51.28
N GLN A 279 -36.15 -29.56 51.75
CA GLN A 279 -35.68 -29.16 53.09
C GLN A 279 -36.78 -28.65 54.03
N ARG A 280 -38.04 -28.89 53.67
CA ARG A 280 -39.20 -28.71 54.56
C ARG A 280 -39.97 -30.03 54.65
N LYS A 281 -39.40 -30.99 55.36
CA LYS A 281 -40.12 -32.07 56.06
C LYS A 281 -39.30 -32.49 57.26
#